data_AF-A0A3A0F3Q3-F1
#
_entry.id   AF-A0A3A0F3Q3-F1
#
_cell.length_a   1.000
_cell.length_b   1.000
_cell.length_c   1.000
_cell.angle_alpha   90.00
_cell.angle_beta   90.00
_cell.angle_gamma   90.00
#
_symmetry.space_group_name_H-M   'P 1'
#
loop_
_entity.id
_entity.type
_entity.pdbx_description
1 polymer ?
#
loop_
_entity_poly.entity_id
_entity_poly.type
_entity_poly.pdbx_seq_one_letter_code
_entity_poly.pdbx_strand_id
1 'polypeptide(L)' 'MHPPDHQKLRTPEAAKRLGVAPSTMAKWRVYGCGPSYAVLGVRGPVVYDPADLDAWAASKKRTSTSDVGRAA' A
#
# COMPACT_ATOMS: atom_id res chain seq x y z
N MET A 1 6.53 24.67 13.02
CA MET A 1 5.99 23.95 11.84
C MET A 1 6.70 22.61 11.81
N HIS A 2 6.16 21.60 12.48
CA HIS A 2 6.74 20.27 12.43
C HIS A 2 6.62 19.78 10.98
N PRO A 3 7.72 19.38 10.32
CA PRO A 3 7.57 18.56 9.13
C PRO A 3 6.75 17.34 9.57
N PRO A 4 5.71 16.91 8.83
CA PRO A 4 5.09 15.64 9.15
C PRO A 4 6.23 14.63 9.18
N ASP A 5 6.44 14.02 10.34
CA ASP A 5 7.23 12.81 10.44
C ASP A 5 6.48 11.77 9.59
N HIS A 6 6.69 11.82 8.27
CA HIS A 6 6.19 10.83 7.34
C HIS A 6 7.03 9.58 7.57
N GLN A 7 6.78 8.93 8.71
CA GLN A 7 7.30 7.62 9.04
C GLN A 7 6.86 6.69 7.91
N LYS A 8 7.83 6.36 7.07
CA LYS A 8 7.66 5.40 6.00
C LYS A 8 7.28 4.06 6.63
N LEU A 9 6.13 3.53 6.25
CA LEU A 9 5.58 2.32 6.84
C LEU A 9 6.14 1.10 6.13
N ARG A 10 6.57 0.09 6.88
CA ARG A 10 6.91 -1.21 6.30
C ARG A 10 5.63 -1.96 5.91
N THR A 11 5.77 -3.01 5.11
CA THR A 11 4.67 -3.90 4.71
C THR A 11 3.66 -4.24 5.81
N PRO A 12 4.06 -4.69 7.03
CA PRO A 12 3.08 -5.03 8.07
C PRO A 12 2.29 -3.82 8.58
N GLU A 13 2.93 -2.66 8.71
CA GLU A 13 2.26 -1.45 9.16
C GLU A 13 1.33 -0.87 8.09
N ALA A 14 1.79 -0.89 6.84
CA ALA A 14 0.96 -0.53 5.69
C ALA A 14 -0.27 -1.45 5.57
N ALA A 15 -0.08 -2.76 5.80
CA ALA A 15 -1.15 -3.75 5.76
C ALA A 15 -2.21 -3.49 6.84
N LYS A 16 -1.78 -3.22 8.09
CA LYS A 16 -2.68 -2.80 9.17
C LYS A 16 -3.46 -1.55 8.82
N ARG A 17 -2.80 -0.55 8.23
CA ARG A 17 -3.43 0.72 7.85
C ARG A 17 -4.53 0.55 6.81
N LEU A 18 -4.34 -0.36 5.85
CA LEU A 18 -5.34 -0.70 4.83
C LEU A 18 -6.34 -1.77 5.29
N GLY A 19 -6.18 -2.36 6.48
CA GLY A 19 -7.03 -3.45 6.98
C GLY A 19 -6.87 -4.75 6.20
N VAL A 20 -5.73 -4.98 5.55
CA VAL A 20 -5.44 -6.19 4.77
C VAL A 20 -4.32 -7.01 5.42
N ALA A 21 -4.17 -8.27 5.00
CA ALA A 21 -3.05 -9.10 5.41
C ALA A 21 -1.74 -8.66 4.72
N PRO A 22 -0.57 -8.80 5.37
CA PRO A 22 0.72 -8.53 4.74
C PRO A 22 0.97 -9.42 3.51
N SER A 23 0.40 -10.63 3.48
CA SER A 23 0.44 -11.51 2.30
C SER A 23 -0.33 -10.93 1.11
N THR A 24 -1.39 -10.15 1.34
CA THR A 24 -2.12 -9.42 0.30
C THR A 24 -1.25 -8.32 -0.30
N MET A 25 -0.53 -7.56 0.54
CA MET A 25 0.46 -6.59 0.06
C MET A 25 1.56 -7.25 -0.78
N ALA A 26 2.06 -8.42 -0.36
CA ALA A 26 3.04 -9.17 -1.14
C ALA A 26 2.49 -9.60 -2.51
N LYS A 27 1.24 -10.09 -2.56
CA LYS A 27 0.55 -10.38 -3.82
C LYS A 27 0.45 -9.14 -4.70
N TRP A 28 0.01 -8.01 -4.18
CA TRP A 28 -0.12 -6.78 -4.95
C TRP A 28 1.20 -6.31 -5.58
N ARG A 29 2.35 -6.56 -4.93
CA ARG A 29 3.66 -6.29 -5.53
C ARG A 29 3.93 -7.18 -6.74
N VAL A 30 3.61 -8.47 -6.64
CA VAL A 30 3.80 -9.43 -7.74
C VAL A 30 2.88 -9.12 -8.92
N TYR A 31 1.61 -8.81 -8.64
CA TYR A 31 0.61 -8.51 -9.66
C TYR A 31 0.61 -7.05 -10.13
N GLY A 32 1.46 -6.19 -9.57
CA GLY A 32 1.51 -4.76 -9.91
C GLY A 32 0.25 -3.97 -9.56
N CYS A 33 -0.63 -4.49 -8.69
CA CYS A 33 -1.94 -3.92 -8.35
C CYS A 33 -1.99 -3.27 -6.96
N GLY A 34 -0.87 -2.75 -6.47
CA GLY A 34 -0.75 -2.19 -5.11
C GLY A 34 -0.52 -0.69 -5.05
N PRO A 35 -0.53 -0.11 -3.83
CA PRO A 35 -0.11 1.26 -3.60
C PRO A 35 1.39 1.46 -3.90
N SER A 36 1.75 2.71 -4.22
CA SER A 36 3.13 3.12 -4.47
C SER A 36 4.04 2.69 -3.33
N TYR A 37 5.16 2.08 -3.66
CA TYR A 37 6.17 1.69 -2.69
C TYR A 37 7.53 2.27 -3.08
N ALA A 38 8.34 2.58 -2.06
CA ALA A 38 9.72 2.99 -2.21
C ALA A 38 10.62 1.89 -1.67
N VAL A 39 11.75 1.66 -2.34
CA VAL A 39 12.81 0.77 -1.84
C VAL A 39 13.92 1.63 -1.28
N LEU A 40 14.25 1.48 0.00
CA LEU A 40 15.32 2.26 0.64
C LEU A 40 16.70 1.70 0.27
N GLY A 41 17.12 1.92 -0.98
CA GLY A 41 18.40 1.47 -1.54
C GLY A 41 18.27 0.31 -2.53
N VAL A 42 19.41 -0.14 -3.09
CA VAL A 42 19.45 -1.13 -4.19
C VAL A 42 18.87 -2.51 -3.80
N ARG A 43 19.04 -2.91 -2.53
CA ARG A 43 18.41 -4.12 -1.92
C ARG A 43 17.77 -3.78 -0.57
N GLY A 44 17.19 -2.59 -0.50
CA GLY A 44 16.63 -2.03 0.71
C GLY A 44 15.30 -2.64 1.13
N PRO A 45 14.84 -2.35 2.36
CA PRO A 45 13.48 -2.64 2.75
C PRO A 45 12.50 -1.84 1.90
N VAL A 46 11.38 -2.49 1.54
CA VAL A 46 10.25 -1.84 0.90
C VAL A 46 9.45 -1.08 1.95
N VAL A 47 9.22 0.19 1.70
CA VAL A 47 8.46 1.10 2.54
C VAL A 47 7.36 1.79 1.75
N TYR A 48 6.33 2.21 2.46
CA TYR A 48 5.16 2.88 1.92
C TYR A 48 5.04 4.25 2.55
N ASP A 49 4.58 5.22 1.77
CA ASP A 49 4.15 6.47 2.35
C ASP A 49 2.70 6.35 2.83
N PRO A 50 2.38 6.75 4.07
CA PRO A 50 1.00 6.73 4.55
C PRO A 50 0.05 7.58 3.69
N ALA A 51 0.52 8.66 3.06
CA ALA A 51 -0.29 9.47 2.15
C ALA A 51 -0.58 8.72 0.84
N ASP A 52 0.41 8.02 0.26
CA ASP A 52 0.20 7.17 -0.92
C ASP A 52 -0.78 6.02 -0.62
N LEU A 53 -0.68 5.40 0.57
CA LEU A 53 -1.62 4.35 0.99
C LEU A 53 -3.05 4.87 1.05
N ASP A 54 -3.26 6.06 1.64
CA ASP A 54 -4.58 6.67 1.75
C ASP A 54 -5.11 7.11 0.38
N ALA A 55 -4.28 7.75 -0.45
CA ALA A 55 -4.64 8.16 -1.80
C ALA A 55 -5.00 6.96 -2.69
N TRP A 56 -4.24 5.86 -2.59
CA TRP A 56 -4.54 4.62 -3.30
C TRP A 56 -5.86 4.01 -2.81
N ALA A 57 -6.07 3.94 -1.50
CA ALA A 57 -7.30 3.43 -0.91
C ALA A 57 -8.51 4.27 -1.36
N ALA A 58 -8.38 5.60 -1.34
CA ALA A 58 -9.37 6.54 -1.83
C ALA A 58 -9.66 6.36 -3.32
N SER A 59 -8.63 6.17 -4.13
CA SER A 59 -8.76 5.91 -5.58
C SER A 59 -9.41 4.56 -5.89
N LYS A 60 -9.27 3.59 -4.99
CA LYS A 60 -9.86 2.24 -5.07
C LYS A 60 -11.19 2.12 -4.32
N LYS A 61 -11.74 3.20 -3.73
CA LYS A 61 -13.07 3.19 -3.11
C LYS A 61 -14.10 2.85 -4.17
N ARG A 62 -14.55 1.59 -4.17
CA ARG A 62 -15.64 1.12 -5.02
C ARG A 62 -16.94 1.19 -4.22
N THR A 63 -17.99 1.73 -4.83
CA THR A 63 -19.32 1.88 -4.23
C THR A 63 -20.06 0.54 -4.07
N SER A 64 -19.52 -0.56 -4.60
CA SER A 64 -20.13 -1.88 -4.54
C SER A 64 -19.09 -2.98 -4.38
N THR A 65 -19.30 -3.84 -3.39
CA THR A 65 -18.46 -5.00 -3.01
C THR A 65 -18.45 -6.10 -4.08
N SER A 66 -19.26 -5.99 -5.13
CA SER A 66 -19.38 -6.96 -6.22
C SER A 66 -18.38 -6.78 -7.35
N ASP A 67 -17.54 -5.76 -7.30
CA ASP A 67 -16.59 -5.50 -8.37
C ASP A 67 -15.31 -6.32 -8.15
N VAL A 68 -15.42 -7.60 -8.52
CA VAL A 68 -14.36 -8.60 -8.60
C VAL A 68 -13.13 -7.94 -9.21
N GLY A 69 -12.10 -7.73 -8.39
CA GLY A 69 -10.79 -7.33 -8.85
C GLY A 69 -10.32 -8.38 -9.85
N ARG A 70 -10.44 -8.05 -11.14
CA ARG A 70 -10.01 -8.86 -12.26
C ARG A 70 -8.51 -9.09 -12.12
N ALA A 71 -8.16 -10.24 -11.54
CA ALA A 71 -6.89 -10.88 -11.80
C ALA A 71 -6.98 -11.41 -13.24
N ALA A 72 -6.34 -10.69 -14.16
CA ALA A 72 -6.00 -11.24 -15.47
C ALA A 72 -4.75 -12.11 -15.33
#